data_AF-A0AB38I267-F1
#
_entry.id   AF-A0AB38I267-F1
#
_cell.length_a   1.000
_cell.length_b   1.000
_cell.length_c   1.000
_cell.angle_alpha   90.00
_cell.angle_beta   90.00
_cell.angle_gamma   90.00
#
_symmetry.space_group_name_H-M   'P 1'
#
loop_
_entity.id
_entity.type
_entity.pdbx_description
1 polymer ?
#
loop_
_entity_poly.entity_id
_entity_poly.type
_entity_poly.pdbx_seq_one_letter_code
_entity_poly.pdbx_strand_id
1 'polypeptide(L)'
;MPQPLSRIRPNAQFTLTAEALVGRPDLADLVTQIIALYAAIEQDLQTLFFRLVDPDEAVASAMYSMLTSASLQKQALNVVAKSKFGNDSEQFEVFAAVLDVVERTSQIRHRLAHWRWGISPDAPDALLLADSKDTKSVRISHTHMRTMEPLDGENRPQRSEKILKHISFDTSKILVYRITDLESGLADLGQASLALFHLDLYVTPQITDEHAADLKSAAGPDFHRAIDVGTSAEALRQLSSLSLFQEARRRLSLGKNKTRQTPSE
;
A
#
# COMPACT_ATOMS: atom_id res chain seq x y z
N MET A 1 0.70 -7.00 -12.95
CA MET A 1 1.91 -7.02 -12.10
C MET A 1 3.06 -6.54 -12.97
N PRO A 2 3.73 -5.44 -12.58
CA PRO A 2 4.73 -4.79 -13.41
C PRO A 2 5.91 -5.72 -13.66
N GLN A 3 6.45 -5.68 -14.87
CA GLN A 3 7.62 -6.47 -15.24
C GLN A 3 8.89 -5.63 -15.14
N PRO A 4 10.07 -6.25 -14.87
CA PRO A 4 11.34 -5.59 -15.03
C PRO A 4 11.59 -5.06 -16.44
N LEU A 5 12.25 -3.92 -16.57
CA LEU A 5 12.60 -3.30 -17.85
C LEU A 5 13.48 -4.23 -18.70
N SER A 6 14.39 -4.98 -18.07
CA SER A 6 15.23 -5.97 -18.75
C SER A 6 14.44 -7.07 -19.47
N ARG A 7 13.22 -7.39 -19.01
CA ARG A 7 12.33 -8.36 -19.69
C ARG A 7 11.64 -7.76 -20.92
N ILE A 8 11.45 -6.44 -20.95
CA ILE A 8 10.94 -5.75 -22.14
C ILE A 8 12.07 -5.61 -23.16
N ARG A 9 13.22 -5.09 -22.71
CA ARG A 9 14.42 -4.98 -23.53
C ARG A 9 15.67 -5.02 -22.64
N PRO A 10 16.58 -6.02 -22.80
CA PRO A 10 17.74 -6.20 -21.92
C PRO A 10 18.65 -4.97 -21.81
N ASN A 11 18.78 -4.22 -22.91
CA ASN A 11 19.61 -3.02 -23.01
C ASN A 11 18.76 -1.75 -23.20
N ALA A 12 17.58 -1.69 -22.59
CA ALA A 12 16.69 -0.54 -22.70
C ALA A 12 17.38 0.74 -22.23
N GLN A 13 17.18 1.83 -22.97
CA GLN A 13 17.57 3.14 -22.51
C GLN A 13 16.48 3.70 -21.60
N PHE A 14 16.85 4.35 -20.51
CA PHE A 14 15.88 5.02 -19.66
C PHE A 14 16.47 6.23 -18.96
N THR A 15 15.61 7.12 -18.50
CA THR A 15 15.97 8.33 -17.77
C THR A 15 15.06 8.49 -16.57
N LEU A 16 15.66 8.66 -15.38
CA LEU A 16 14.91 9.01 -14.17
C LEU A 16 14.67 10.52 -14.15
N THR A 17 13.41 10.92 -14.07
CA THR A 17 13.00 12.33 -14.10
C THR A 17 11.73 12.54 -13.27
N ALA A 18 11.63 13.70 -12.62
CA ALA A 18 10.40 14.12 -11.94
C ALA A 18 9.28 14.42 -12.95
N GLU A 19 9.63 14.70 -14.21
CA GLU A 19 8.71 15.00 -15.31
C GLU A 19 8.21 13.73 -16.01
N ALA A 20 8.37 12.54 -15.43
CA ALA A 20 8.05 11.28 -16.11
C ALA A 20 6.58 11.18 -16.56
N LEU A 21 5.69 11.86 -15.85
CA LEU A 21 4.26 11.94 -16.17
C LEU A 21 3.90 13.11 -17.11
N VAL A 22 4.83 14.03 -17.38
CA VAL A 22 4.61 15.11 -18.36
C VAL A 22 4.43 14.47 -19.74
N GLY A 23 3.30 14.76 -20.37
CA GLY A 23 2.90 14.15 -21.65
C GLY A 23 2.29 12.74 -21.54
N ARG A 24 1.99 12.26 -20.33
CA ARG A 24 1.30 10.97 -20.07
C ARG A 24 0.07 11.18 -19.15
N PRO A 25 -0.95 11.94 -19.60
CA PRO A 25 -2.07 12.35 -18.75
C PRO A 25 -2.83 11.16 -18.16
N ASP A 26 -3.06 10.09 -18.92
CA ASP A 26 -3.81 8.91 -18.43
C ASP A 26 -3.06 8.18 -17.29
N LEU A 27 -1.75 8.05 -17.40
CA LEU A 27 -0.93 7.51 -16.31
C LEU A 27 -0.93 8.46 -15.11
N ALA A 28 -0.89 9.77 -15.34
CA ALA A 28 -0.88 10.77 -14.28
C ALA A 28 -2.19 10.80 -13.48
N ASP A 29 -3.31 10.65 -14.17
CA ASP A 29 -4.63 10.53 -13.56
C ASP A 29 -4.71 9.29 -12.65
N LEU A 30 -4.35 8.12 -13.17
CA LEU A 30 -4.35 6.87 -12.40
C LEU A 30 -3.42 6.92 -11.19
N VAL A 31 -2.20 7.48 -11.32
CA VAL A 31 -1.27 7.64 -10.20
C VAL A 31 -1.86 8.56 -9.13
N THR A 32 -2.48 9.67 -9.53
CA THR A 32 -3.14 10.60 -8.60
C THR A 32 -4.28 9.91 -7.85
N GLN A 33 -5.13 9.18 -8.55
CA GLN A 33 -6.24 8.44 -7.96
C GLN A 33 -5.75 7.39 -6.96
N ILE A 34 -4.69 6.64 -7.28
CA ILE A 34 -4.08 5.66 -6.36
C ILE A 34 -3.57 6.33 -5.08
N ILE A 35 -2.88 7.46 -5.20
CA ILE A 35 -2.34 8.19 -4.04
C ILE A 35 -3.49 8.73 -3.18
N ALA A 36 -4.50 9.35 -3.80
CA ALA A 36 -5.65 9.92 -3.11
C ALA A 36 -6.49 8.84 -2.39
N LEU A 37 -6.80 7.74 -3.07
CA LEU A 37 -7.57 6.64 -2.48
C LEU A 37 -6.81 6.00 -1.30
N TYR A 38 -5.50 5.84 -1.40
CA TYR A 38 -4.72 5.32 -0.28
C TYR A 38 -4.68 6.28 0.91
N ALA A 39 -4.67 7.60 0.68
CA ALA A 39 -4.78 8.57 1.77
C ALA A 39 -6.12 8.45 2.50
N ALA A 40 -7.22 8.19 1.78
CA ALA A 40 -8.52 7.89 2.40
C ALA A 40 -8.47 6.59 3.22
N ILE A 41 -7.84 5.53 2.70
CA ILE A 41 -7.63 4.28 3.47
C ILE A 41 -6.80 4.54 4.74
N GLU A 42 -5.75 5.36 4.69
CA GLU A 42 -4.96 5.73 5.87
C GLU A 42 -5.82 6.44 6.92
N GLN A 43 -6.70 7.35 6.49
CA GLN A 43 -7.67 8.01 7.38
C GLN A 43 -8.67 7.01 7.99
N ASP A 44 -9.23 6.11 7.20
CA ASP A 44 -10.19 5.11 7.68
C ASP A 44 -9.56 4.15 8.69
N LEU A 45 -8.28 3.76 8.51
CA LEU A 45 -7.53 2.97 9.49
C LEU A 45 -7.34 3.72 10.81
N GLN A 46 -7.11 5.03 10.75
CA GLN A 46 -7.00 5.88 11.93
C GLN A 46 -8.34 5.99 12.67
N THR A 47 -9.44 6.19 11.94
CA THR A 47 -10.79 6.17 12.51
C THR A 47 -11.10 4.83 13.18
N LEU A 48 -10.77 3.72 12.53
CA LEU A 48 -10.92 2.38 13.09
C LEU A 48 -10.10 2.24 14.39
N PHE A 49 -8.87 2.73 14.42
CA PHE A 49 -8.04 2.71 15.63
C PHE A 49 -8.74 3.42 16.81
N PHE A 50 -9.27 4.63 16.59
CA PHE A 50 -9.95 5.39 17.65
C PHE A 50 -11.16 4.66 18.22
N ARG A 51 -11.95 4.00 17.37
CA ARG A 51 -13.11 3.21 17.80
C ARG A 51 -12.73 1.94 18.57
N LEU A 52 -11.55 1.38 18.32
CA LEU A 52 -11.10 0.19 19.01
C LEU A 52 -10.52 0.49 20.41
N VAL A 53 -9.98 1.68 20.67
CA VAL A 53 -9.26 2.00 21.92
C VAL A 53 -10.15 2.39 23.11
N ASP A 54 -11.29 3.07 22.90
CA ASP A 54 -12.40 3.32 23.86
C ASP A 54 -12.00 3.53 25.37
N PRO A 55 -11.94 4.75 25.98
CA PRO A 55 -12.33 6.10 25.50
C PRO A 55 -11.26 7.23 25.66
N ASP A 56 -11.66 8.44 25.24
CA ASP A 56 -10.95 9.72 24.97
C ASP A 56 -10.26 9.81 23.59
N GLU A 57 -10.99 10.40 22.64
CA GLU A 57 -10.52 10.67 21.27
C GLU A 57 -9.25 11.52 21.26
N ALA A 58 -9.10 12.48 22.16
CA ALA A 58 -7.90 13.32 22.21
C ALA A 58 -6.67 12.50 22.63
N VAL A 59 -6.84 11.57 23.58
CA VAL A 59 -5.78 10.65 24.01
C VAL A 59 -5.45 9.65 22.89
N ALA A 60 -6.46 9.03 22.27
CA ALA A 60 -6.26 8.09 21.18
C ALA A 60 -5.59 8.77 19.97
N SER A 61 -5.99 10.01 19.65
CA SER A 61 -5.40 10.84 18.60
C SER A 61 -3.95 11.21 18.88
N ALA A 62 -3.63 11.60 20.12
CA ALA A 62 -2.25 11.86 20.54
C ALA A 62 -1.38 10.59 20.42
N MET A 63 -1.88 9.44 20.90
CA MET A 63 -1.19 8.15 20.81
C MET A 63 -0.92 7.74 19.36
N TYR A 64 -1.93 7.86 18.49
CA TYR A 64 -1.79 7.48 17.09
C TYR A 64 -0.83 8.41 16.34
N SER A 65 -0.83 9.70 16.66
CA SER A 65 0.07 10.69 16.06
C SER A 65 1.54 10.45 16.42
N MET A 66 1.83 9.80 17.55
CA MET A 66 3.18 9.35 17.89
C MET A 66 3.67 8.18 17.02
N LEU A 67 2.77 7.49 16.31
CA LEU A 67 3.11 6.38 15.41
C LEU A 67 3.57 6.93 14.05
N THR A 68 4.84 7.30 13.97
CA THR A 68 5.43 8.00 12.82
C THR A 68 5.54 7.19 11.52
N SER A 69 5.17 5.91 11.53
CA SER A 69 5.19 5.07 10.33
C SER A 69 3.94 4.23 10.19
N ALA A 70 3.53 3.99 8.95
CA ALA A 70 2.40 3.12 8.62
C ALA A 70 2.56 1.70 9.19
N SER A 71 3.80 1.20 9.34
CA SER A 71 4.06 -0.10 9.98
C SER A 71 3.71 -0.09 11.46
N LEU A 72 4.12 0.96 12.19
CA LEU A 72 3.80 1.11 13.62
C LEU A 72 2.30 1.31 13.83
N GLN A 73 1.65 2.11 12.99
CA GLN A 73 0.20 2.32 13.02
C GLN A 73 -0.56 0.98 12.86
N LYS A 74 -0.17 0.17 11.87
CA LYS A 74 -0.78 -1.16 11.64
C LYS A 74 -0.51 -2.14 12.78
N GLN A 75 0.69 -2.15 13.34
CA GLN A 75 1.02 -2.98 14.50
C GLN A 75 0.18 -2.60 15.73
N ALA A 76 0.05 -1.30 16.01
CA ALA A 76 -0.78 -0.81 17.09
C ALA A 76 -2.24 -1.21 16.88
N LEU A 77 -2.79 -1.00 15.69
CA LEU A 77 -4.15 -1.42 15.33
C LEU A 77 -4.38 -2.92 15.57
N ASN A 78 -3.43 -3.76 15.15
CA ASN A 78 -3.48 -5.21 15.36
C ASN A 78 -3.45 -5.59 16.86
N VAL A 79 -2.62 -4.92 17.66
CA VAL A 79 -2.57 -5.15 19.12
C VAL A 79 -3.89 -4.76 19.79
N VAL A 80 -4.44 -3.59 19.46
CA VAL A 80 -5.73 -3.13 20.00
C VAL A 80 -6.85 -4.09 19.59
N ALA A 81 -6.92 -4.49 18.31
CA ALA A 81 -7.92 -5.44 17.83
C ALA A 81 -7.82 -6.81 18.54
N LYS A 82 -6.61 -7.34 18.72
CA LYS A 82 -6.41 -8.58 19.49
C LYS A 82 -6.90 -8.46 20.93
N SER A 83 -6.61 -7.33 21.58
CA SER A 83 -7.06 -7.08 22.95
C SER A 83 -8.58 -6.96 23.05
N LYS A 84 -9.23 -6.31 22.08
CA LYS A 84 -10.67 -6.06 22.08
C LYS A 84 -11.49 -7.31 21.74
N PHE A 85 -11.06 -8.10 20.76
CA PHE A 85 -11.83 -9.24 20.26
C PHE A 85 -11.37 -10.59 20.79
N GLY A 86 -10.11 -10.72 21.23
CA GLY A 86 -9.49 -12.01 21.50
C GLY A 86 -8.94 -12.68 20.23
N ASN A 87 -7.77 -13.31 20.34
CA ASN A 87 -6.98 -13.79 19.20
C ASN A 87 -7.64 -14.93 18.39
N ASP A 88 -8.53 -15.70 18.99
CA ASP A 88 -9.21 -16.84 18.35
C ASP A 88 -10.67 -16.52 17.96
N SER A 89 -11.10 -15.26 18.10
CA SER A 89 -12.44 -14.84 17.73
C SER A 89 -12.62 -14.71 16.21
N GLU A 90 -13.86 -14.89 15.75
CA GLU A 90 -14.23 -14.61 14.36
C GLU A 90 -14.03 -13.13 14.02
N GLN A 91 -14.29 -12.23 14.97
CA GLN A 91 -14.08 -10.79 14.80
C GLN A 91 -12.62 -10.46 14.50
N PHE A 92 -11.68 -11.04 15.26
CA PHE A 92 -10.26 -10.85 15.00
C PHE A 92 -9.82 -11.47 13.67
N GLU A 93 -10.37 -12.63 13.29
CA GLU A 93 -10.05 -13.24 11.99
C GLU A 93 -10.49 -12.37 10.81
N VAL A 94 -11.71 -11.82 10.87
CA VAL A 94 -12.24 -10.90 9.86
C VAL A 94 -11.39 -9.63 9.80
N PHE A 95 -11.08 -9.03 10.97
CA PHE A 95 -10.18 -7.88 11.07
C PHE A 95 -8.81 -8.16 10.43
N ALA A 96 -8.18 -9.28 10.78
CA ALA A 96 -6.85 -9.63 10.28
C ALA A 96 -6.84 -9.87 8.77
N ALA A 97 -7.93 -10.45 8.22
CA ALA A 97 -8.06 -10.64 6.79
C ALA A 97 -8.16 -9.31 6.03
N VAL A 98 -8.95 -8.35 6.53
CA VAL A 98 -9.04 -7.01 5.92
C VAL A 98 -7.71 -6.27 6.02
N LEU A 99 -7.01 -6.36 7.16
CA LEU A 99 -5.69 -5.73 7.30
C LEU A 99 -4.65 -6.33 6.34
N ASP A 100 -4.69 -7.64 6.06
CA ASP A 100 -3.86 -8.29 5.03
C ASP A 100 -4.18 -7.77 3.62
N VAL A 101 -5.46 -7.52 3.29
CA VAL A 101 -5.85 -6.89 2.01
C VAL A 101 -5.25 -5.49 1.91
N VAL A 102 -5.41 -4.66 2.93
CA VAL A 102 -4.85 -3.29 2.94
C VAL A 102 -3.32 -3.31 2.82
N GLU A 103 -2.64 -4.21 3.52
CA GLU A 103 -1.19 -4.35 3.44
C GLU A 103 -0.72 -4.72 2.03
N ARG A 104 -1.33 -5.73 1.41
CA ARG A 104 -0.93 -6.20 0.08
C ARG A 104 -1.14 -5.14 -0.99
N THR A 105 -2.25 -4.41 -0.91
CA THR A 105 -2.62 -3.39 -1.89
C THR A 105 -1.81 -2.10 -1.70
N SER A 106 -1.30 -1.81 -0.51
CA SER A 106 -0.44 -0.64 -0.24
C SER A 106 0.86 -0.59 -1.05
N GLN A 107 1.32 -1.72 -1.57
CA GLN A 107 2.63 -1.85 -2.22
C GLN A 107 2.75 -0.99 -3.50
N ILE A 108 1.66 -0.84 -4.26
CA ILE A 108 1.68 0.00 -5.46
C ILE A 108 1.84 1.48 -5.08
N ARG A 109 1.07 1.97 -4.10
CA ARG A 109 1.20 3.33 -3.57
C ARG A 109 2.59 3.55 -3.01
N HIS A 110 3.13 2.61 -2.23
CA HIS A 110 4.47 2.74 -1.66
C HIS A 110 5.52 2.99 -2.74
N ARG A 111 5.49 2.21 -3.83
CA ARG A 111 6.40 2.41 -4.95
C ARG A 111 6.15 3.74 -5.65
N LEU A 112 4.91 4.08 -5.96
CA LEU A 112 4.57 5.34 -6.64
C LEU A 112 5.01 6.57 -5.83
N ALA A 113 4.83 6.56 -4.52
CA ALA A 113 5.14 7.70 -3.66
C ALA A 113 6.65 7.83 -3.32
N HIS A 114 7.37 6.71 -3.21
CA HIS A 114 8.74 6.71 -2.65
C HIS A 114 9.83 6.31 -3.64
N TRP A 115 9.48 5.75 -4.80
CA TRP A 115 10.46 5.36 -5.82
C TRP A 115 10.68 6.48 -6.82
N ARG A 116 11.85 6.49 -7.46
CA ARG A 116 12.16 7.48 -8.49
C ARG A 116 11.44 7.11 -9.78
N TRP A 117 10.79 8.09 -10.37
CA TRP A 117 10.09 7.93 -11.64
C TRP A 117 11.05 8.08 -12.82
N GLY A 118 10.69 7.47 -13.94
CA GLY A 118 11.44 7.57 -15.18
C GLY A 118 10.66 7.19 -16.41
N ILE A 119 11.31 7.36 -17.54
CA ILE A 119 10.79 7.12 -18.88
C ILE A 119 11.80 6.29 -19.69
N SER A 120 11.32 5.54 -20.66
CA SER A 120 12.16 4.86 -21.63
C SER A 120 11.60 5.07 -23.04
N PRO A 121 12.44 5.41 -24.04
CA PRO A 121 12.03 5.38 -25.44
C PRO A 121 11.59 4.00 -25.91
N ASP A 122 12.05 2.92 -25.26
CA ASP A 122 11.68 1.54 -25.56
C ASP A 122 10.33 1.12 -24.94
N ALA A 123 9.77 1.95 -24.05
CA ALA A 123 8.45 1.79 -23.45
C ALA A 123 7.79 3.18 -23.26
N PRO A 124 7.45 3.88 -24.36
CA PRO A 124 7.08 5.29 -24.33
C PRO A 124 5.76 5.56 -23.58
N ASP A 125 4.89 4.56 -23.54
CA ASP A 125 3.56 4.53 -22.92
C ASP A 125 3.57 4.03 -21.47
N ALA A 126 4.74 3.83 -20.86
CA ALA A 126 4.88 3.32 -19.51
C ALA A 126 5.54 4.31 -18.55
N LEU A 127 5.22 4.16 -17.27
CA LEU A 127 5.94 4.79 -16.15
C LEU A 127 6.98 3.80 -15.62
N LEU A 128 8.23 4.25 -15.50
CA LEU A 128 9.28 3.45 -14.86
C LEU A 128 9.44 3.83 -13.40
N LEU A 129 9.56 2.85 -12.52
CA LEU A 129 9.87 3.06 -11.10
C LEU A 129 11.19 2.36 -10.72
N ALA A 130 12.06 3.10 -10.03
CA ALA A 130 13.33 2.61 -9.50
C ALA A 130 13.42 2.83 -7.99
N ASP A 131 13.76 1.78 -7.22
CA ASP A 131 13.91 1.91 -5.77
C ASP A 131 14.99 2.95 -5.42
N SER A 132 14.62 3.87 -4.53
CA SER A 132 15.55 4.84 -3.97
C SER A 132 16.80 4.19 -3.38
N LYS A 133 16.71 2.98 -2.81
CA LYS A 133 17.86 2.23 -2.25
C LYS A 133 18.87 1.85 -3.33
N ASP A 134 18.41 1.38 -4.49
CA ASP A 134 19.29 1.06 -5.61
C ASP A 134 19.92 2.34 -6.19
N THR A 135 19.17 3.45 -6.22
CA THR A 135 19.69 4.74 -6.73
C THR A 135 20.71 5.40 -5.79
N LYS A 136 20.63 5.15 -4.48
CA LYS A 136 21.58 5.65 -3.47
C LYS A 136 22.93 4.97 -3.58
N SER A 137 22.95 3.65 -3.82
CA SER A 137 24.17 2.88 -4.02
C SER A 137 25.01 3.46 -5.17
N VAL A 138 24.38 3.70 -6.31
CA VAL A 138 25.00 4.35 -7.48
C VAL A 138 25.61 5.72 -7.12
N ARG A 139 24.88 6.56 -6.39
CA ARG A 139 25.36 7.90 -6.03
C ARG A 139 26.51 7.87 -5.03
N ILE A 140 26.49 6.96 -4.06
CA ILE A 140 27.56 6.80 -3.07
C ILE A 140 28.83 6.27 -3.75
N SER A 141 28.71 5.26 -4.61
CA SER A 141 29.83 4.74 -5.41
C SER A 141 30.44 5.84 -6.28
N HIS A 142 29.62 6.70 -6.90
CA HIS A 142 30.10 7.84 -7.68
C HIS A 142 30.84 8.87 -6.83
N THR A 143 30.31 9.27 -5.67
CA THR A 143 30.97 10.24 -4.77
C THR A 143 32.30 9.68 -4.25
N HIS A 144 32.31 8.42 -3.79
CA HIS A 144 33.51 7.75 -3.29
C HIS A 144 34.61 7.66 -4.37
N MET A 145 34.23 7.30 -5.59
CA MET A 145 35.14 7.25 -6.75
C MET A 145 35.68 8.64 -7.15
N ARG A 146 34.95 9.73 -6.91
CA ARG A 146 35.45 11.10 -7.16
C ARG A 146 36.46 11.57 -6.13
N THR A 147 36.39 11.07 -4.89
CA THR A 147 37.20 11.59 -3.77
C THR A 147 38.50 10.84 -3.50
N MET A 148 38.66 9.59 -3.95
CA MET A 148 39.78 8.73 -3.52
C MET A 148 40.96 8.59 -4.51
N GLU A 149 40.87 9.07 -5.76
CA GLU A 149 41.95 8.94 -6.75
C GLU A 149 42.39 10.29 -7.35
N PRO A 150 43.69 10.65 -7.29
CA PRO A 150 44.25 11.82 -7.98
C PRO A 150 43.92 11.82 -9.48
N LEU A 151 43.81 13.00 -10.08
CA LEU A 151 43.55 13.16 -11.52
C LEU A 151 44.86 13.22 -12.30
N ASP A 152 45.60 12.12 -12.38
CA ASP A 152 46.70 11.97 -13.33
C ASP A 152 46.16 11.58 -14.73
N GLY A 153 46.71 12.21 -15.77
CA GLY A 153 46.11 12.28 -17.10
C GLY A 153 46.01 10.97 -17.88
N GLU A 154 46.81 9.95 -17.52
CA GLU A 154 46.96 8.72 -18.30
C GLU A 154 45.84 7.68 -18.08
N ASN A 155 45.16 7.69 -16.93
CA ASN A 155 44.13 6.69 -16.57
C ASN A 155 42.67 7.16 -16.79
N ARG A 156 42.46 8.33 -17.42
CA ARG A 156 41.13 8.93 -17.60
C ARG A 156 40.12 8.05 -18.35
N PRO A 157 40.46 7.38 -19.48
CA PRO A 157 39.49 6.58 -20.23
C PRO A 157 39.00 5.35 -19.45
N GLN A 158 39.92 4.59 -18.84
CA GLN A 158 39.58 3.40 -18.06
C GLN A 158 38.80 3.75 -16.77
N ARG A 159 39.12 4.90 -16.14
CA ARG A 159 38.34 5.42 -15.00
C ARG A 159 36.93 5.83 -15.44
N SER A 160 36.80 6.51 -16.58
CA SER A 160 35.48 6.90 -17.12
C SER A 160 34.61 5.68 -17.39
N GLU A 161 35.18 4.61 -17.95
CA GLU A 161 34.46 3.35 -18.19
C GLU A 161 34.07 2.65 -16.87
N LYS A 162 34.96 2.61 -15.86
CA LYS A 162 34.64 2.08 -14.53
C LYS A 162 33.54 2.89 -13.83
N ILE A 163 33.59 4.22 -13.92
CA ILE A 163 32.57 5.12 -13.36
C ILE A 163 31.23 4.86 -14.06
N LEU A 164 31.20 4.79 -15.39
CA LEU A 164 29.98 4.52 -16.16
C LEU A 164 29.39 3.14 -15.82
N LYS A 165 30.23 2.11 -15.63
CA LYS A 165 29.81 0.77 -15.16
C LYS A 165 29.26 0.75 -13.72
N HIS A 166 29.71 1.65 -12.85
CA HIS A 166 29.16 1.78 -11.47
C HIS A 166 27.95 2.73 -11.39
N ILE A 167 27.76 3.58 -12.40
CA ILE A 167 26.57 4.44 -12.53
C ILE A 167 25.45 3.75 -13.31
N SER A 168 25.74 2.69 -14.07
CA SER A 168 24.71 1.95 -14.80
C SER A 168 23.73 1.29 -13.83
N PHE A 169 22.46 1.66 -13.96
CA PHE A 169 21.39 1.03 -13.23
C PHE A 169 21.15 -0.39 -13.72
N ASP A 170 20.86 -1.29 -12.79
CA ASP A 170 20.40 -2.64 -13.08
C ASP A 170 18.96 -2.60 -13.61
N THR A 171 18.79 -2.80 -14.92
CA THR A 171 17.48 -2.77 -15.61
C THR A 171 16.55 -3.90 -15.13
N SER A 172 17.06 -4.92 -14.44
CA SER A 172 16.23 -5.96 -13.80
C SER A 172 15.50 -5.48 -12.55
N LYS A 173 15.91 -4.32 -11.99
CA LYS A 173 15.29 -3.69 -10.82
C LYS A 173 14.38 -2.51 -11.16
N ILE A 174 14.34 -2.10 -12.42
CA ILE A 174 13.48 -1.03 -12.91
C ILE A 174 12.13 -1.65 -13.27
N LEU A 175 11.07 -1.29 -12.54
CA LEU A 175 9.72 -1.79 -12.79
C LEU A 175 9.02 -0.95 -13.84
N VAL A 176 8.36 -1.59 -14.78
CA VAL A 176 7.59 -0.95 -15.85
C VAL A 176 6.10 -1.04 -15.51
N TYR A 177 5.48 0.11 -15.29
CA TYR A 177 4.04 0.24 -15.05
C TYR A 177 3.35 0.75 -16.30
N ARG A 178 2.46 -0.08 -16.84
CA ARG A 178 1.52 0.32 -17.90
C ARG A 178 0.19 0.75 -17.29
N ILE A 179 -0.68 1.34 -18.11
CA ILE A 179 -2.06 1.69 -17.73
C ILE A 179 -2.75 0.51 -17.05
N THR A 180 -2.69 -0.68 -17.65
CA THR A 180 -3.32 -1.89 -17.11
C THR A 180 -2.80 -2.31 -15.73
N ASP A 181 -1.53 -2.05 -15.42
CA ASP A 181 -0.98 -2.34 -14.09
C ASP A 181 -1.49 -1.34 -13.04
N LEU A 182 -1.63 -0.07 -13.42
CA LEU A 182 -2.17 0.96 -12.56
C LEU A 182 -3.68 0.80 -12.34
N GLU A 183 -4.45 0.48 -13.39
CA GLU A 183 -5.88 0.17 -13.30
C GLU A 183 -6.12 -1.03 -12.37
N SER A 184 -5.34 -2.10 -12.53
CA SER A 184 -5.41 -3.26 -11.63
C SER A 184 -5.10 -2.86 -10.18
N GLY A 185 -4.06 -2.06 -9.95
CA GLY A 185 -3.72 -1.60 -8.60
C GLY A 185 -4.76 -0.65 -8.00
N LEU A 186 -5.40 0.19 -8.81
CA LEU A 186 -6.49 1.05 -8.39
C LEU A 186 -7.74 0.23 -8.03
N ALA A 187 -8.08 -0.78 -8.82
CA ALA A 187 -9.18 -1.70 -8.53
C ALA A 187 -8.93 -2.48 -7.23
N ASP A 188 -7.71 -2.96 -7.02
CA ASP A 188 -7.31 -3.64 -5.79
C ASP A 188 -7.44 -2.72 -4.56
N LEU A 189 -7.03 -1.45 -4.67
CA LEU A 189 -7.24 -0.45 -3.62
C LEU A 189 -8.72 -0.14 -3.38
N GLY A 190 -9.54 -0.13 -4.43
CA GLY A 190 -10.99 -0.01 -4.32
C GLY A 190 -11.59 -1.13 -3.48
N GLN A 191 -11.15 -2.38 -3.71
CA GLN A 191 -11.55 -3.51 -2.86
C GLN A 191 -11.06 -3.36 -1.41
N ALA A 192 -9.85 -2.84 -1.20
CA ALA A 192 -9.32 -2.60 0.14
C ALA A 192 -10.14 -1.55 0.92
N SER A 193 -10.52 -0.46 0.25
CA SER A 193 -11.39 0.58 0.82
C SER A 193 -12.78 0.02 1.16
N LEU A 194 -13.42 -0.72 0.25
CA LEU A 194 -14.70 -1.38 0.53
C LEU A 194 -14.59 -2.39 1.69
N ALA A 195 -13.51 -3.17 1.74
CA ALA A 195 -13.27 -4.10 2.83
C ALA A 195 -13.13 -3.38 4.17
N LEU A 196 -12.46 -2.23 4.21
CA LEU A 196 -12.30 -1.44 5.42
C LEU A 196 -13.63 -0.81 5.87
N PHE A 197 -14.43 -0.29 4.93
CA PHE A 197 -15.78 0.20 5.20
C PHE A 197 -16.67 -0.89 5.82
N HIS A 198 -16.71 -2.09 5.22
CA HIS A 198 -17.52 -3.17 5.78
C HIS A 198 -16.95 -3.74 7.07
N LEU A 199 -15.63 -3.73 7.26
CA LEU A 199 -15.03 -4.07 8.55
C LEU A 199 -15.53 -3.13 9.64
N ASP A 200 -15.52 -1.83 9.37
CA ASP A 200 -15.96 -0.81 10.31
C ASP A 200 -17.41 -1.04 10.76
N LEU A 201 -18.32 -1.34 9.82
CA LEU A 201 -19.70 -1.73 10.11
C LEU A 201 -19.82 -3.06 10.85
N TYR A 202 -18.90 -3.99 10.60
CA TYR A 202 -18.90 -5.31 11.22
C TYR A 202 -18.47 -5.25 12.68
N VAL A 203 -17.44 -4.46 13.00
CA VAL A 203 -16.83 -4.41 14.35
C VAL A 203 -17.36 -3.30 15.24
N THR A 204 -17.94 -2.25 14.67
CA THR A 204 -18.61 -1.20 15.44
C THR A 204 -20.03 -1.68 15.72
N PRO A 205 -20.43 -1.88 17.00
CA PRO A 205 -21.82 -2.16 17.32
C PRO A 205 -22.69 -1.09 16.67
N GLN A 206 -23.68 -1.51 15.88
CA GLN A 206 -24.62 -0.56 15.32
C GLN A 206 -25.21 0.24 16.48
N ILE A 207 -25.17 1.57 16.35
CA ILE A 207 -26.29 2.45 16.68
C ILE A 207 -27.53 1.57 16.90
N THR A 208 -27.94 1.41 18.17
CA THR A 208 -29.15 0.66 18.51
C THR A 208 -30.32 1.14 17.64
N ASP A 209 -31.34 0.31 17.39
CA ASP A 209 -32.50 0.71 16.58
C ASP A 209 -33.09 2.08 17.00
N GLU A 210 -32.96 2.44 18.28
CA GLU A 210 -33.24 3.79 18.82
C GLU A 210 -32.41 4.91 18.18
N HIS A 211 -31.08 4.81 18.18
CA HIS A 211 -30.21 5.84 17.61
C HIS A 211 -30.28 5.88 16.06
N ALA A 212 -30.70 4.79 15.43
CA ALA A 212 -30.81 4.70 13.98
C ALA A 212 -31.99 5.52 13.47
N ALA A 213 -33.09 5.54 14.22
CA ALA A 213 -34.23 6.42 13.97
C ALA A 213 -33.84 7.90 14.09
N ASP A 214 -33.07 8.26 15.12
CA ASP A 214 -32.60 9.63 15.34
C ASP A 214 -31.66 10.11 14.23
N LEU A 215 -30.69 9.29 13.82
CA LEU A 215 -29.77 9.61 12.73
C LEU A 215 -30.47 9.65 11.36
N LYS A 216 -31.45 8.76 11.11
CA LYS A 216 -32.31 8.85 9.93
C LYS A 216 -33.13 10.15 9.92
N SER A 217 -33.55 10.65 11.09
CA SER A 217 -34.30 11.91 11.16
C SER A 217 -33.43 13.16 10.96
N ALA A 218 -32.14 13.07 11.27
CA ALA A 218 -31.18 14.18 11.22
C ALA A 218 -30.35 14.26 9.93
N ALA A 219 -30.30 13.18 9.14
CA ALA A 219 -29.45 13.10 7.94
C ALA A 219 -30.24 13.17 6.62
N GLY A 220 -29.59 13.64 5.55
CA GLY A 220 -30.20 13.75 4.22
C GLY A 220 -30.40 12.40 3.50
N PRO A 221 -31.14 12.38 2.37
CA PRO A 221 -31.54 11.17 1.63
C PRO A 221 -30.42 10.16 1.33
N ASP A 222 -29.20 10.67 1.10
CA ASP A 222 -28.04 9.84 0.76
C ASP A 222 -27.48 9.05 1.96
N PHE A 223 -27.73 9.52 3.19
CA PHE A 223 -27.26 8.88 4.43
C PHE A 223 -28.16 7.72 4.87
N HIS A 224 -29.44 7.75 4.50
CA HIS A 224 -30.39 6.66 4.81
C HIS A 224 -29.96 5.31 4.22
N ARG A 225 -29.32 5.32 3.05
CA ARG A 225 -28.85 4.11 2.37
C ARG A 225 -27.69 3.42 3.12
N ALA A 226 -26.89 4.18 3.88
CA ALA A 226 -25.80 3.66 4.69
C ALA A 226 -26.29 3.04 6.01
N ILE A 227 -27.41 3.56 6.57
CA ILE A 227 -28.01 3.02 7.80
C ILE A 227 -28.80 1.73 7.51
N ASP A 228 -29.32 1.54 6.30
CA ASP A 228 -30.05 0.33 5.89
C ASP A 228 -29.14 -0.88 5.55
N VAL A 229 -27.81 -0.77 5.66
CA VAL A 229 -26.86 -1.91 5.52
C VAL A 229 -26.83 -2.81 6.78
N GLY A 230 -27.85 -2.66 7.64
CA GLY A 230 -28.39 -3.55 8.67
C GLY A 230 -27.60 -4.81 9.03
N THR A 231 -27.12 -4.85 10.26
CA THR A 231 -26.43 -5.95 10.98
C THR A 231 -24.99 -6.27 10.56
N SER A 232 -24.18 -6.69 11.54
CA SER A 232 -22.85 -7.29 11.33
C SER A 232 -22.90 -8.48 10.35
N ALA A 233 -24.03 -9.19 10.24
CA ALA A 233 -24.19 -10.28 9.29
C ALA A 233 -24.17 -9.79 7.83
N GLU A 234 -24.80 -8.66 7.52
CA GLU A 234 -24.74 -8.08 6.17
C GLU A 234 -23.34 -7.57 5.84
N ALA A 235 -22.70 -6.88 6.78
CA ALA A 235 -21.31 -6.44 6.61
C ALA A 235 -20.37 -7.62 6.33
N LEU A 236 -20.55 -8.74 7.03
CA LEU A 236 -19.78 -9.97 6.78
C LEU A 236 -20.12 -10.62 5.44
N ARG A 237 -21.38 -10.59 5.00
CA ARG A 237 -21.77 -11.04 3.64
C ARG A 237 -21.08 -10.20 2.57
N GLN A 238 -21.09 -8.88 2.71
CA GLN A 238 -20.44 -7.96 1.77
C GLN A 238 -18.94 -8.17 1.73
N LEU A 239 -18.27 -8.28 2.88
CA LEU A 239 -16.86 -8.67 2.96
C LEU A 239 -16.60 -9.99 2.23
N SER A 240 -17.44 -10.99 2.46
CA SER A 240 -17.32 -12.31 1.86
C SER A 240 -17.57 -12.32 0.35
N SER A 241 -18.11 -11.25 -0.23
CA SER A 241 -18.23 -11.09 -1.68
C SER A 241 -16.94 -10.58 -2.34
N LEU A 242 -16.03 -9.98 -1.57
CA LEU A 242 -14.79 -9.40 -2.09
C LEU A 242 -13.73 -10.48 -2.31
N SER A 243 -13.20 -10.56 -3.54
CA SER A 243 -12.22 -11.59 -3.92
C SER A 243 -10.94 -11.50 -3.10
N LEU A 244 -10.42 -10.29 -2.85
CA LEU A 244 -9.18 -10.11 -2.07
C LEU A 244 -9.36 -10.52 -0.61
N PHE A 245 -10.55 -10.30 -0.04
CA PHE A 245 -10.87 -10.73 1.32
C PHE A 245 -10.95 -12.25 1.43
N GLN A 246 -11.63 -12.91 0.50
CA GLN A 246 -11.69 -14.38 0.44
C GLN A 246 -10.28 -15.00 0.35
N GLU A 247 -9.41 -14.42 -0.50
CA GLU A 247 -8.02 -14.85 -0.62
C GLU A 247 -7.24 -14.65 0.68
N ALA A 248 -7.40 -13.49 1.34
CA ALA A 248 -6.77 -13.20 2.62
C ALA A 248 -7.17 -14.21 3.71
N ARG A 249 -8.47 -14.49 3.86
CA ARG A 249 -8.97 -15.49 4.81
C ARG A 249 -8.38 -16.88 4.55
N ARG A 250 -8.31 -17.30 3.29
CA ARG A 250 -7.72 -18.60 2.91
C ARG A 250 -6.24 -18.68 3.26
N ARG A 251 -5.47 -17.61 3.05
CA ARG A 251 -4.05 -17.56 3.43
C ARG A 251 -3.87 -17.69 4.95
N LEU A 252 -4.66 -16.95 5.72
CA LEU A 252 -4.60 -16.97 7.18
C LEU A 252 -4.96 -18.36 7.75
N SER A 253 -5.97 -19.03 7.19
CA SER A 253 -6.34 -20.39 7.63
C SER A 253 -5.25 -21.41 7.33
N LEU A 254 -4.62 -21.33 6.14
CA LEU A 254 -3.46 -22.18 5.80
C LEU A 254 -2.25 -21.91 6.69
N GLY A 255 -2.02 -20.65 7.09
CA GLY A 255 -0.98 -20.27 8.04
C GLY A 255 -1.18 -20.91 9.41
N LYS A 256 -2.38 -20.82 9.98
CA LYS A 256 -2.75 -21.44 11.27
C LYS A 256 -2.53 -22.96 11.26
N ASN A 257 -2.84 -23.62 10.15
CA ASN A 257 -2.67 -25.07 10.02
C ASN A 257 -1.19 -25.50 9.99
N LYS A 258 -0.30 -24.71 9.39
CA LYS A 258 1.15 -24.99 9.42
C LYS A 258 1.74 -24.85 10.82
N THR A 259 1.33 -23.85 11.59
CA THR A 259 1.86 -23.62 12.95
C THR A 259 1.41 -24.68 13.95
N ARG A 260 0.23 -25.30 13.72
CA ARG A 260 -0.26 -26.43 14.55
C ARG A 260 0.40 -27.77 14.20
N GLN A 261 1.05 -27.88 13.04
CA GLN A 261 1.68 -29.12 12.55
C GLN A 261 3.18 -29.22 12.83
N THR A 262 3.80 -28.22 13.45
CA THR A 262 5.16 -28.31 13.99
C THR A 262 5.07 -28.57 15.50
N PRO A 263 5.21 -29.81 15.97
CA PRO A 263 5.45 -30.07 17.38
C PRO A 263 6.83 -29.49 17.72
N SER A 264 6.92 -28.79 18.84
CA SER A 264 8.19 -28.45 19.47
C SER A 264 8.99 -29.72 19.75
N GLU A 265 10.10 -29.88 19.02
CA GLU A 265 11.23 -30.74 19.40
C GLU A 265 12.09 -30.06 20.47
#